data_AF-A0A9Q0EEH8-F1
#
_entry.id   AF-A0A9Q0EEH8-F1
#
_cell.length_a   1.000
_cell.length_b   1.000
_cell.length_c   1.000
_cell.angle_alpha   90.00
_cell.angle_beta   90.00
_cell.angle_gamma   90.00
#
_symmetry.space_group_name_H-M   'P 1'
#
loop_
_entity.id
_entity.type
_entity.pdbx_description
1 polymer ?
#
loop_
_entity_poly.entity_id
_entity_poly.type
_entity_poly.pdbx_seq_one_letter_code
_entity_poly.pdbx_strand_id
1 'polypeptide(L)'
;MYMENPEGADTAMYMENPEGEDNVMYMENPEGADTAMYMENPEGGADTAMYMENPEGGADTAMYMENPEGGADTAMYMENPEGGADTAMYMENPEG
;
A
#
# COMPACT_ATOMS: atom_id res chain seq x y z
N MET A 1 7.00 1.61 -18.45
CA MET A 1 7.92 2.77 -18.35
C MET A 1 8.33 2.89 -16.88
N TYR A 2 9.60 3.18 -16.61
CA TYR A 2 10.13 3.45 -15.28
C TYR A 2 10.21 4.97 -15.08
N MET A 3 9.83 5.47 -13.92
CA MET A 3 9.94 6.88 -13.55
C MET A 3 10.54 7.01 -12.15
N GLU A 4 11.38 8.01 -11.94
CA GLU A 4 12.05 8.29 -10.68
C GLU A 4 11.58 9.67 -10.20
N ASN A 5 11.01 9.72 -9.01
CA ASN A 5 10.38 10.88 -8.36
C ASN A 5 9.34 11.62 -9.25
N PRO A 6 8.35 10.92 -9.85
CA PRO A 6 7.28 11.60 -10.58
C PRO A 6 6.30 12.28 -9.61
N GLU A 7 5.68 13.36 -10.10
CA GLU A 7 4.57 14.06 -9.47
C GLU A 7 3.35 13.96 -10.42
N GLY A 8 2.30 13.24 -10.04
CA GLY A 8 1.01 13.17 -10.76
C GLY A 8 1.04 12.48 -12.14
N ALA A 9 1.76 11.36 -12.29
CA ALA A 9 1.66 10.38 -13.36
C ALA A 9 0.39 9.48 -13.35
N ASP A 10 -0.45 9.67 -14.37
CA ASP A 10 -1.67 8.85 -14.57
C ASP A 10 -1.43 7.33 -14.75
N THR A 11 -0.28 6.90 -15.30
CA THR A 11 0.01 5.46 -15.51
C THR A 11 1.50 5.16 -15.67
N ALA A 12 2.04 4.27 -14.84
CA ALA A 12 3.40 3.76 -14.95
C ALA A 12 3.47 2.24 -14.72
N MET A 13 4.59 1.65 -15.12
CA MET A 13 4.86 0.25 -14.78
C MET A 13 5.62 0.15 -13.46
N TYR A 14 6.56 1.06 -13.24
CA TYR A 14 7.41 1.14 -12.05
C TYR A 14 7.65 2.61 -11.73
N MET A 15 7.52 3.00 -10.47
CA MET A 15 7.93 4.31 -9.96
C MET A 15 8.72 4.18 -8.66
N GLU A 16 9.68 5.07 -8.48
CA GLU A 16 10.49 5.19 -7.27
C GLU A 16 10.25 6.57 -6.66
N ASN A 17 9.95 6.62 -5.36
CA ASN A 17 9.55 7.78 -4.58
C ASN A 17 8.54 8.73 -5.26
N PRO A 18 7.42 8.22 -5.79
CA PRO A 18 6.42 9.09 -6.38
C PRO A 18 5.54 9.79 -5.33
N GLU A 19 4.96 10.93 -5.70
CA GLU A 19 4.02 11.70 -4.86
C GLU A 19 2.63 11.80 -5.51
N GLY A 20 1.60 11.27 -4.85
CA GLY A 20 0.18 11.51 -5.18
C GLY A 20 -0.28 10.98 -6.54
N GLU A 21 -0.27 9.65 -6.70
CA GLU A 21 -0.37 9.00 -8.01
C GLU A 21 -1.60 8.11 -8.22
N ASP A 22 -2.05 8.01 -9.47
CA ASP A 22 -3.35 7.40 -9.80
C ASP A 22 -3.30 5.87 -9.98
N ASN A 23 -2.58 5.35 -10.99
CA ASN A 23 -2.69 3.95 -11.42
C ASN A 23 -1.35 3.32 -11.83
N VAL A 24 -0.65 2.70 -10.86
CA VAL A 24 0.68 2.14 -11.10
C VAL A 24 0.79 0.67 -10.69
N MET A 25 1.53 -0.11 -11.50
CA MET A 25 1.73 -1.52 -11.17
C MET A 25 2.67 -1.74 -9.98
N TYR A 26 3.77 -0.99 -9.91
CA TYR A 26 4.75 -1.10 -8.83
C TYR A 26 5.24 0.28 -8.41
N MET A 27 5.21 0.56 -7.12
CA MET A 27 5.82 1.75 -6.53
C MET A 27 6.73 1.36 -5.37
N GLU A 28 7.87 2.02 -5.29
CA GLU A 28 8.83 1.90 -4.19
C GLU A 28 8.91 3.26 -3.47
N ASN A 29 8.71 3.26 -2.16
CA ASN A 29 8.63 4.43 -1.27
C ASN A 29 7.67 5.55 -1.73
N PRO A 30 6.42 5.28 -2.17
CA PRO A 30 5.48 6.34 -2.52
C PRO A 30 4.96 7.10 -1.29
N GLU A 31 4.67 8.39 -1.44
CA GLU A 31 3.95 9.20 -0.43
C GLU A 31 2.42 9.10 -0.60
N GLY A 32 1.92 7.92 -0.94
CA GLY A 32 0.51 7.61 -1.18
C GLY A 32 0.09 7.48 -2.66
N ALA A 33 -1.04 6.81 -2.88
CA ALA A 33 -1.60 6.57 -4.22
C ALA A 33 -3.10 6.27 -4.17
N ASP A 34 -3.82 6.55 -5.25
CA ASP A 34 -5.23 6.17 -5.37
C ASP A 34 -5.35 4.66 -5.63
N THR A 35 -4.60 4.12 -6.59
CA THR A 35 -4.65 2.70 -6.95
C THR A 35 -3.27 2.12 -7.31
N ALA A 36 -2.90 1.03 -6.63
CA ALA A 36 -1.67 0.30 -6.87
C ALA A 36 -1.86 -1.22 -6.94
N MET A 37 -1.10 -1.91 -7.80
CA MET A 37 -0.99 -3.37 -7.69
C MET A 37 0.01 -3.76 -6.59
N TYR A 38 1.13 -3.06 -6.48
CA TYR A 38 2.17 -3.34 -5.49
C TYR A 38 2.79 -2.04 -5.00
N MET A 39 2.94 -1.92 -3.68
CA MET A 39 3.70 -0.85 -3.03
C MET A 39 4.69 -1.44 -2.04
N GLU A 40 5.92 -0.97 -2.09
CA GLU A 40 6.98 -1.29 -1.14
C GLU A 40 7.30 -0.04 -0.32
N ASN A 41 7.25 -0.15 1.01
CA ASN A 41 7.49 0.90 1.99
C ASN A 41 6.73 2.23 1.72
N PRO A 42 5.42 2.23 1.44
CA PRO A 42 4.68 3.47 1.25
C PRO A 42 4.63 4.30 2.56
N GLU A 43 5.08 5.56 2.47
CA GLU A 43 4.93 6.57 3.52
C GLU A 43 3.57 7.28 3.34
N GLY A 44 2.49 6.52 3.54
CA GLY A 44 1.15 7.02 3.28
C GLY A 44 0.14 5.91 3.07
N GLY A 45 -1.08 6.30 2.74
CA GLY A 45 -2.15 5.36 2.47
C GLY A 45 -2.48 5.20 1.00
N ALA A 46 -3.34 4.23 0.72
CA ALA A 46 -3.96 4.09 -0.59
C ALA A 46 -5.45 3.75 -0.50
N ASP A 47 -6.24 4.29 -1.42
CA ASP A 47 -7.66 3.94 -1.51
C ASP A 47 -7.80 2.46 -1.89
N THR A 48 -6.96 1.96 -2.81
CA THR A 48 -6.97 0.55 -3.21
C THR A 48 -5.58 0.01 -3.53
N ALA A 49 -5.20 -1.08 -2.86
CA ALA A 49 -3.98 -1.83 -3.15
C ALA A 49 -4.23 -3.34 -3.27
N MET A 50 -3.55 -4.02 -4.19
CA MET A 50 -3.53 -5.49 -4.18
C MET A 50 -2.50 -6.01 -3.17
N TYR A 51 -1.33 -5.39 -3.08
CA TYR A 51 -0.26 -5.77 -2.16
C TYR A 51 0.45 -4.53 -1.61
N MET A 52 0.69 -4.52 -0.30
CA MET A 52 1.57 -3.56 0.36
C MET A 52 2.59 -4.28 1.24
N GLU A 53 3.86 -3.93 1.11
CA GLU A 53 4.96 -4.40 1.94
C GLU A 53 5.45 -3.26 2.83
N ASN A 54 5.51 -3.49 4.14
CA ASN A 54 5.93 -2.54 5.17
C ASN A 54 5.29 -1.13 5.04
N PRO A 55 3.96 -1.00 4.87
CA PRO A 55 3.34 0.32 4.83
C PRO A 55 3.39 0.99 6.21
N GLU A 56 3.86 2.23 6.25
CA GLU A 56 3.77 3.08 7.45
C GLU A 56 2.38 3.73 7.60
N GLY A 57 1.59 3.75 6.51
CA GLY A 57 0.20 4.19 6.49
C GLY A 57 -0.81 3.05 6.37
N GLY A 58 -2.06 3.42 6.07
CA GLY A 58 -3.19 2.49 5.98
C GLY A 58 -3.87 2.47 4.61
N ALA A 59 -4.81 1.55 4.38
CA ALA A 59 -5.59 1.56 3.14
C ALA A 59 -7.09 1.40 3.38
N ASP A 60 -7.89 2.02 2.52
CA ASP A 60 -9.34 1.78 2.56
C ASP A 60 -9.62 0.33 2.15
N THR A 61 -8.94 -0.17 1.11
CA THR A 61 -9.06 -1.56 0.66
C THR A 61 -7.71 -2.16 0.26
N ALA A 62 -7.33 -3.25 0.92
CA ALA A 62 -6.16 -4.05 0.58
C ALA A 62 -6.51 -5.53 0.36
N MET A 63 -5.91 -6.21 -0.61
CA MET A 63 -5.96 -7.68 -0.62
C MET A 63 -4.91 -8.28 0.31
N TYR A 64 -3.69 -7.75 0.33
CA TYR A 64 -2.61 -8.24 1.18
C TYR A 64 -1.81 -7.08 1.77
N MET A 65 -1.48 -7.19 3.04
CA MET A 65 -0.52 -6.31 3.72
C MET A 65 0.51 -7.15 4.49
N GLU A 66 1.79 -6.91 4.24
CA GLU A 66 2.90 -7.52 4.97
C GLU A 66 3.54 -6.49 5.91
N ASN A 67 3.67 -6.84 7.18
CA ASN A 67 4.22 -5.99 8.24
C ASN A 67 3.66 -4.55 8.24
N PRO A 68 2.33 -4.33 8.13
CA PRO A 68 1.79 -2.97 8.18
C PRO A 68 1.92 -2.39 9.58
N GLU A 69 2.50 -1.18 9.66
CA GLU A 69 2.46 -0.37 10.89
C GLU A 69 1.08 0.29 11.05
N GLY A 70 0.45 0.67 9.93
CA GLY A 70 -0.91 1.19 9.86
C GLY A 70 -2.00 0.12 9.79
N GLY A 71 -3.26 0.57 9.65
CA GLY A 71 -4.44 -0.30 9.56
C GLY A 71 -5.16 -0.21 8.22
N ALA A 72 -6.22 -0.99 8.03
CA ALA A 72 -7.07 -0.86 6.85
C ALA A 72 -8.57 -0.91 7.19
N ASP A 73 -9.41 -0.26 6.40
CA ASP A 73 -10.87 -0.44 6.58
C ASP A 73 -11.26 -1.86 6.16
N THR A 74 -10.73 -2.33 5.03
CA THR A 74 -10.92 -3.70 4.55
C THR A 74 -9.61 -4.34 4.10
N ALA A 75 -9.28 -5.50 4.67
CA ALA A 75 -8.17 -6.34 4.26
C ALA A 75 -8.62 -7.78 4.02
N MET A 76 -8.14 -8.45 2.96
CA MET A 76 -8.32 -9.91 2.86
C MET A 76 -7.31 -10.63 3.75
N TYR A 77 -6.05 -10.19 3.75
CA TYR A 77 -4.98 -10.78 4.53
C TYR A 77 -4.04 -9.72 5.10
N MET A 78 -3.62 -9.91 6.35
CA MET A 78 -2.54 -9.15 6.97
C MET A 78 -1.55 -10.10 7.64
N GLU A 79 -0.26 -9.96 7.32
CA GLU A 79 0.84 -10.71 7.93
C GLU A 79 1.64 -9.81 8.87
N ASN A 80 1.88 -10.27 10.08
CA ASN A 80 2.58 -9.55 11.15
C ASN A 80 2.13 -8.08 11.32
N PRO A 81 0.83 -7.77 11.34
CA PRO A 81 0.40 -6.38 11.48
C PRO A 81 0.67 -5.85 12.89
N GLU A 82 1.20 -4.63 12.98
CA GLU A 82 1.18 -3.84 14.21
C GLU A 82 -0.17 -3.10 14.36
N GLY A 83 -0.76 -2.70 13.23
CA GLY A 83 -2.11 -2.15 13.15
C GLY A 83 -3.22 -3.20 13.08
N GLY A 84 -4.45 -2.77 12.79
CA GLY A 84 -5.61 -3.64 12.64
C GLY A 84 -6.48 -3.26 11.46
N ALA A 85 -7.54 -4.04 11.21
CA ALA A 85 -8.52 -3.68 10.19
C ALA A 85 -9.95 -3.81 10.70
N ASP A 86 -10.83 -2.92 10.24
CA ASP A 86 -12.26 -2.96 10.57
C ASP A 86 -12.89 -4.25 10.04
N THR A 87 -12.49 -4.66 8.84
CA THR A 87 -12.86 -5.94 8.24
C THR A 87 -11.62 -6.67 7.73
N ALA A 88 -11.21 -7.73 8.42
CA ALA A 88 -10.18 -8.66 7.95
C ALA A 88 -10.76 -10.07 7.75
N MET A 89 -10.43 -10.74 6.64
CA MET A 89 -10.71 -12.19 6.55
C MET A 89 -9.69 -13.01 7.33
N TYR A 90 -8.41 -12.63 7.26
CA TYR A 90 -7.32 -13.33 7.93
C TYR A 90 -6.28 -12.35 8.46
N MET A 91 -5.79 -12.62 9.66
CA MET A 91 -4.64 -11.95 10.27
C MET A 91 -3.69 -13.03 10.79
N GLU A 92 -2.44 -12.99 10.36
CA GLU A 92 -1.38 -13.87 10.83
C GLU A 92 -0.41 -13.08 11.71
N ASN A 93 -0.08 -13.63 12.89
CA ASN A 93 0.86 -13.05 13.87
C ASN A 93 0.65 -11.56 14.21
N PRO A 94 -0.56 -11.09 14.52
CA PRO A 94 -0.74 -9.70 14.93
C PRO A 94 0.04 -9.39 16.22
N GLU A 95 0.72 -8.24 16.25
CA GLU A 95 1.51 -7.79 17.41
C GLU A 95 0.68 -6.97 18.43
N GLY A 96 -0.58 -6.65 18.10
CA GLY A 96 -1.53 -5.86 18.91
C GLY A 96 -2.36 -6.60 19.95
#